data_AF-V8APG9-F1
#
_entry.id   AF-V8APG9-F1
#
_cell.length_a   1.000
_cell.length_b   1.000
_cell.length_c   1.000
_cell.angle_alpha   90.00
_cell.angle_beta   90.00
_cell.angle_gamma   90.00
#
_symmetry.space_group_name_H-M   'P 1'
#
loop_
_entity.id
_entity.type
_entity.pdbx_description
1 polymer ?
#
loop_
_entity_poly.entity_id
_entity_poly.type
_entity_poly.pdbx_seq_one_letter_code
_entity_poly.pdbx_strand_id
1 'polypeptide(L)'
;MNQIKMRHMELNASGKIILFFDCPINSEMIYLSTKLTNKKMYGECPKRILPYKIDKEKVFFDISKVISKYGLQFEIKSHLAIIPQGFGENIQVISTSPIQFKLDWQYEKKFNYCEVDKNQNIIYSGDNTILALKRVKQQIAYEHYPNISKIEIVNGFIEIDFQKLIKDLSLSDRDIIDIYEVNNVGEKAPLKVNGSLTNEWISIPESNDQAIIYKTKKGNLGLRFAVKDRLSILEIGNNNEELKFCLSSDANIEHLYLADTSQSKELSNKRYLREIIFKKNRNNLFISTSELLKNPETQFHSVTQLVYSNNTGTLLRTIKFITSQLKLDTPSLSILVDKNFLEEAVIFLKLIETKKGIRVAVLGSSHTRPMFTSTKYFNPEYKQLFKVVYTQFHSSIRSISDSRKVAYMPQYFEKEHPVAQGYIKTDFQKTFFEELCTAKPEVLVIDIYIDIQMGVFEFPNGVISYNTYQAKNNYIAEVDSEVKLSTIENDPNYIEKFKKALIYFKNKVTEIISEDKIILHLIDMNYEYLTNDGNIKKHNQTEGSITTLNYNALSLQSILVEVFSNSYILDSRDSGFCGKEDMPLGNTPHHYQSEYYKKMLGDFAQVLLKLKN
;
A
#
# COMPACT_ATOMS: atom_id res chain seq x y z
N MET A 1 24.53 30.16 -15.63
CA MET A 1 23.76 31.15 -14.83
C MET A 1 24.74 31.82 -13.89
N ASN A 2 24.72 33.15 -13.80
CA ASN A 2 25.52 33.88 -12.83
C ASN A 2 25.10 33.44 -11.42
N GLN A 3 26.09 33.10 -10.58
CA GLN A 3 25.84 32.79 -9.17
C GLN A 3 25.37 34.06 -8.45
N ILE A 4 24.29 33.95 -7.67
CA ILE A 4 23.70 35.04 -6.90
C ILE A 4 24.15 34.86 -5.45
N LYS A 5 24.90 35.82 -4.90
CA LYS A 5 25.40 35.72 -3.52
C LYS A 5 24.45 36.41 -2.55
N MET A 6 24.05 35.69 -1.52
CA MET A 6 23.38 36.29 -0.37
C MET A 6 24.44 36.98 0.49
N ARG A 7 24.36 38.30 0.60
CA ARG A 7 25.26 39.12 1.42
C ARG A 7 24.91 39.05 2.89
N HIS A 8 23.62 39.09 3.23
CA HIS A 8 23.16 39.22 4.61
C HIS A 8 21.77 38.67 4.87
N MET A 9 21.48 38.37 6.13
CA MET A 9 20.16 37.98 6.61
C MET A 9 19.90 38.64 7.96
N GLU A 10 18.77 39.33 8.08
CA GLU A 10 18.26 39.84 9.35
C GLU A 10 17.01 39.06 9.75
N LEU A 11 16.95 38.61 11.01
CA LEU A 11 15.73 38.12 11.64
C LEU A 11 15.41 39.06 12.80
N ASN A 12 14.23 39.65 12.79
CA ASN A 12 13.79 40.47 13.91
C ASN A 12 12.91 39.67 14.90
N ALA A 13 12.76 40.20 16.12
CA ALA A 13 11.97 39.58 17.18
C ALA A 13 10.48 39.40 16.82
N SER A 14 9.97 40.13 15.83
CA SER A 14 8.59 39.98 15.33
C SER A 14 8.42 38.83 14.33
N GLY A 15 9.48 38.06 14.04
CA GLY A 15 9.42 36.94 13.10
C GLY A 15 9.45 37.34 11.63
N LYS A 16 10.10 38.45 11.30
CA LYS A 16 10.35 38.86 9.91
C LYS A 16 11.79 38.56 9.52
N ILE A 17 11.97 37.93 8.37
CA ILE A 17 13.26 37.66 7.75
C ILE A 17 13.48 38.66 6.61
N ILE A 18 14.68 39.21 6.53
CA ILE A 18 15.14 40.03 5.42
C ILE A 18 16.40 39.37 4.85
N LEU A 19 16.37 38.96 3.59
CA LEU A 19 17.52 38.42 2.87
C LEU A 19 18.10 39.51 1.96
N PHE A 20 19.42 39.67 1.97
CA PHE A 20 20.14 40.66 1.19
C PHE A 20 21.01 39.93 0.17
N PHE A 21 20.96 40.35 -1.09
CA PHE A 21 21.67 39.75 -2.22
C PHE A 21 22.66 40.72 -2.84
N ASP A 22 23.53 40.22 -3.72
CA ASP A 22 24.49 41.03 -4.45
C ASP A 22 23.99 41.58 -5.78
N CYS A 23 22.79 41.16 -6.19
CA CYS A 23 22.06 41.67 -7.34
C CYS A 23 20.54 41.65 -7.07
N PRO A 24 19.73 42.38 -7.87
CA PRO A 24 18.28 42.35 -7.76
C PRO A 24 17.69 40.94 -7.97
N ILE A 25 16.64 40.59 -7.22
CA ILE A 25 15.98 39.27 -7.25
C ILE A 25 14.53 39.39 -7.73
N ASN A 26 14.10 38.47 -8.60
CA ASN A 26 12.70 38.34 -9.00
C ASN A 26 11.93 37.46 -7.99
N SER A 27 10.71 37.87 -7.60
CA SER A 27 9.83 37.14 -6.67
C SER A 27 9.51 35.71 -7.08
N GLU A 28 9.51 35.40 -8.37
CA GLU A 28 9.25 34.04 -8.85
C GLU A 28 10.42 33.07 -8.59
N MET A 29 11.61 33.60 -8.28
CA MET A 29 12.83 32.81 -8.12
C MET A 29 13.14 32.43 -6.67
N ILE A 30 12.40 32.94 -5.68
CA ILE A 30 12.71 32.72 -4.26
C ILE A 30 11.46 32.52 -3.40
N TYR A 31 11.48 31.46 -2.59
CA TYR A 31 10.46 31.18 -1.56
C TYR A 31 11.11 30.48 -0.37
N LEU A 32 10.53 30.62 0.83
CA LEU A 32 10.88 29.77 1.97
C LEU A 32 9.96 28.54 1.99
N SER A 33 10.49 27.37 2.32
CA SER A 33 9.68 26.17 2.51
C SER A 33 9.69 25.77 3.97
N THR A 34 8.53 25.34 4.48
CA THR A 34 8.38 24.77 5.83
C THR A 34 8.85 23.30 5.93
N LYS A 35 9.54 22.79 4.90
CA LYS A 35 10.01 21.40 4.86
C LYS A 35 11.19 21.21 5.82
N LEU A 36 11.00 20.40 6.86
CA LEU A 36 12.08 19.96 7.75
C LEU A 36 12.94 18.89 7.07
N THR A 37 14.26 19.06 7.03
CA THR A 37 15.18 18.00 6.59
C THR A 37 15.35 16.94 7.68
N ASN A 38 15.50 15.69 7.26
CA ASN A 38 15.79 14.51 8.11
C ASN A 38 14.72 14.10 9.14
N LYS A 39 13.50 14.64 9.09
CA LYS A 39 12.32 14.05 9.76
C LYS A 39 11.17 13.91 8.77
N LYS A 40 10.55 12.72 8.68
CA LYS A 40 9.25 12.56 8.02
C LYS A 40 8.27 13.50 8.69
N MET A 41 7.82 14.54 7.98
CA MET A 41 6.72 15.38 8.45
C MET A 41 5.45 14.54 8.37
N TYR A 42 5.00 14.04 9.51
CA TYR A 42 3.73 13.35 9.62
C TYR A 42 2.61 14.38 9.48
N GLY A 43 1.96 14.43 8.32
CA GLY A 43 0.65 15.08 8.14
C GLY A 43 0.61 16.58 7.83
N GLU A 44 1.73 17.28 7.66
CA GLU A 44 1.72 18.69 7.19
C GLU A 44 2.32 18.78 5.77
N CYS A 45 1.54 19.25 4.79
CA CYS A 45 2.06 19.55 3.45
C CYS A 45 3.06 20.72 3.54
N PRO A 46 4.24 20.65 2.89
CA PRO A 46 5.20 21.75 2.87
C PRO A 46 4.52 23.02 2.31
N LYS A 47 4.32 24.00 3.17
CA LYS A 47 3.85 25.33 2.77
C LYS A 47 5.01 26.12 2.22
N ARG A 48 4.80 26.74 1.05
CA ARG A 48 5.68 27.79 0.52
C ARG A 48 5.28 29.12 1.16
N ILE A 49 6.25 29.83 1.71
CA ILE A 49 6.10 31.18 2.21
C ILE A 49 6.73 32.06 1.14
N LEU A 50 5.88 32.84 0.47
CA LEU A 50 6.30 33.80 -0.54
C LEU A 50 6.78 35.08 0.16
N PRO A 51 7.72 35.82 -0.46
CA PRO A 51 8.12 37.10 0.08
C PRO A 51 6.93 38.06 0.05
N TYR A 52 6.73 38.83 1.13
CA TYR A 52 5.68 39.84 1.17
C TYR A 52 6.15 41.18 0.58
N LYS A 53 7.47 41.36 0.42
CA LYS A 53 8.09 42.54 -0.18
C LYS A 53 9.42 42.16 -0.81
N ILE A 54 9.74 42.78 -1.94
CA ILE A 54 11.07 42.76 -2.55
C ILE A 54 11.46 44.20 -2.86
N ASP A 55 12.68 44.58 -2.49
CA ASP A 55 13.24 45.92 -2.72
C ASP A 55 14.68 45.78 -3.21
N LYS A 56 14.83 45.77 -4.55
CA LYS A 56 16.10 45.57 -5.24
C LYS A 56 16.80 44.28 -4.79
N GLU A 57 17.86 44.44 -4.01
CA GLU A 57 18.71 43.39 -3.45
C GLU A 57 18.14 42.81 -2.15
N LYS A 58 16.98 43.26 -1.66
CA LYS A 58 16.37 42.82 -0.39
C LYS A 58 15.07 42.05 -0.61
N VAL A 59 14.92 40.92 0.06
CA VAL A 59 13.72 40.06 0.00
C VAL A 59 13.18 39.85 1.41
N PHE A 60 11.91 40.14 1.64
CA PHE A 60 11.30 40.16 2.97
C PHE A 60 10.26 39.04 3.12
N PHE A 61 10.37 38.26 4.19
CA PHE A 61 9.43 37.19 4.56
C PHE A 61 8.85 37.43 5.95
N ASP A 62 7.58 37.08 6.13
CA ASP A 62 6.94 37.02 7.44
C ASP A 62 6.74 35.56 7.83
N ILE A 63 7.44 35.14 8.87
CA ILE A 63 7.42 33.77 9.40
C ILE A 63 6.92 33.72 10.84
N SER A 64 6.31 34.80 11.34
CA SER A 64 5.77 34.92 12.70
C SER A 64 4.84 33.75 13.06
N LYS A 65 4.00 33.33 12.10
CA LYS A 65 3.08 32.19 12.25
C LYS A 65 3.75 30.80 12.28
N VAL A 66 5.02 30.71 11.88
CA VAL A 66 5.79 29.45 11.83
C VAL A 66 6.68 29.31 13.07
N ILE A 67 7.29 30.41 13.49
CA ILE A 67 8.12 30.52 14.70
C ILE A 67 7.36 30.08 15.96
N SER A 68 6.08 30.43 16.07
CA SER A 68 5.28 30.14 17.26
C SER A 68 5.05 28.64 17.51
N LYS A 69 5.33 27.78 16.53
CA LYS A 69 4.99 26.35 16.56
C LYS A 69 6.21 25.42 16.66
N TYR A 70 7.40 25.86 16.19
CA TYR A 70 8.60 25.01 16.12
C TYR A 70 9.89 25.83 16.32
N GLY A 71 10.92 25.22 16.93
CA GLY A 71 12.29 25.74 16.84
C GLY A 71 12.77 25.62 15.39
N LEU A 72 13.09 26.73 14.74
CA LEU A 72 13.30 26.77 13.29
C LEU A 72 14.73 26.39 12.88
N GLN A 73 14.83 25.54 11.88
CA GLN A 73 16.00 25.39 11.03
C GLN A 73 15.64 25.87 9.63
N PHE A 74 16.50 26.67 9.00
CA PHE A 74 16.28 27.14 7.64
C PHE A 74 17.14 26.33 6.69
N GLU A 75 16.53 25.80 5.63
CA GLU A 75 17.23 25.25 4.48
C GLU A 75 16.97 26.15 3.27
N ILE A 76 18.03 26.74 2.71
CA ILE A 76 17.97 27.44 1.43
C ILE A 76 18.55 26.50 0.38
N LYS A 77 17.68 25.90 -0.43
CA LYS A 77 18.12 25.12 -1.60
C LYS A 77 18.32 26.06 -2.78
N SER A 78 19.56 26.44 -3.02
CA SER A 78 19.96 27.13 -4.23
C SER A 78 21.22 26.49 -4.78
N HIS A 79 21.26 26.22 -6.08
CA HIS A 79 22.48 25.79 -6.78
C HIS A 79 23.45 26.97 -7.02
N LEU A 80 23.15 28.16 -6.50
CA LEU A 80 23.74 29.43 -6.94
C LEU A 80 24.31 30.32 -5.82
N ALA A 81 24.26 29.93 -4.54
CA ALA A 81 24.60 30.83 -3.42
C ALA A 81 25.86 30.40 -2.62
N ILE A 82 26.66 31.39 -2.18
CA ILE A 82 27.87 31.27 -1.33
C ILE A 82 27.72 32.21 -0.13
N ILE A 83 28.11 31.80 1.08
CA ILE A 83 28.02 32.59 2.32
C ILE A 83 29.44 32.96 2.82
N PRO A 84 29.68 34.19 3.31
CA PRO A 84 30.93 34.56 4.00
C PRO A 84 31.10 33.84 5.37
N GLN A 85 32.34 33.56 5.78
CA GLN A 85 32.64 33.06 7.13
C GLN A 85 32.25 34.09 8.21
N GLY A 86 31.65 33.64 9.32
CA GLY A 86 31.37 34.48 10.51
C GLY A 86 29.97 35.12 10.59
N PHE A 87 28.95 34.50 10.01
CA PHE A 87 27.64 35.13 9.80
C PHE A 87 26.69 35.07 11.01
N GLY A 88 26.55 36.20 11.75
CA GLY A 88 25.53 36.44 12.79
C GLY A 88 25.76 35.73 14.13
N GLU A 89 25.79 36.48 15.23
CA GLU A 89 26.12 35.94 16.57
C GLU A 89 25.16 34.83 17.08
N ASN A 90 23.96 34.72 16.52
CA ASN A 90 22.92 33.74 16.92
C ASN A 90 22.55 32.71 15.83
N ILE A 91 23.31 32.64 14.73
CA ILE A 91 22.99 31.76 13.58
C ILE A 91 24.21 30.88 13.26
N GLN A 92 24.04 29.55 13.35
CA GLN A 92 25.10 28.61 13.00
C GLN A 92 24.86 28.02 11.61
N VAL A 93 25.85 28.12 10.71
CA VAL A 93 25.84 27.44 9.40
C VAL A 93 26.20 25.97 9.59
N ILE A 94 25.33 25.06 9.12
CA ILE A 94 25.46 23.60 9.32
C ILE A 94 26.10 22.92 8.09
N SER A 95 25.81 23.41 6.88
CA SER A 95 26.30 22.85 5.61
C SER A 95 26.41 23.93 4.55
N THR A 96 27.42 23.83 3.67
CA THR A 96 27.66 24.77 2.56
C THR A 96 26.96 24.37 1.25
N SER A 97 26.48 23.13 1.12
CA SER A 97 25.68 22.71 -0.05
C SER A 97 24.87 21.43 0.25
N PRO A 98 23.52 21.48 0.29
CA PRO A 98 22.68 22.69 0.30
C PRO A 98 22.94 23.53 1.57
N ILE A 99 22.70 24.83 1.47
CA ILE A 99 22.89 25.78 2.56
C ILE A 99 21.86 25.48 3.66
N GLN A 100 22.37 25.17 4.86
CA GLN A 100 21.54 24.86 6.04
C GLN A 100 21.95 25.74 7.23
N PHE A 101 20.97 26.26 7.95
CA PHE A 101 21.14 27.09 9.13
C PHE A 101 20.42 26.48 10.35
N LYS A 102 21.07 26.57 11.51
CA LYS A 102 20.44 26.33 12.81
C LYS A 102 20.17 27.67 13.49
N LEU A 103 18.93 27.88 13.93
CA LEU A 103 18.58 28.96 14.84
C LEU A 103 18.43 28.36 16.25
N ASP A 104 19.25 28.77 17.22
CA ASP A 104 19.03 28.41 18.62
C ASP A 104 17.96 29.34 19.21
N TRP A 105 16.70 28.96 19.03
CA TRP A 105 15.60 29.52 19.82
C TRP A 105 15.39 28.62 21.04
N GLN A 106 15.88 29.06 22.21
CA GLN A 106 15.57 28.39 23.47
C GLN A 106 14.12 28.67 23.86
N TYR A 107 13.18 27.93 23.26
CA TYR A 107 11.87 27.74 23.84
C TYR A 107 11.95 26.51 24.75
N GLU A 108 12.36 26.71 26.01
CA GLU A 108 12.18 25.68 27.02
C GLU A 108 10.67 25.45 27.17
N LYS A 109 10.15 24.40 26.53
CA LYS A 109 8.81 23.93 26.85
C LYS A 109 8.83 23.48 28.31
N LYS A 110 8.28 24.31 29.19
CA LYS A 110 8.02 23.99 30.60
C LYS A 110 6.94 22.91 30.67
N PHE A 111 7.33 21.65 30.51
CA PHE A 111 6.50 20.52 30.88
C PHE A 111 6.78 20.16 32.33
N ASN A 112 5.75 19.74 33.04
CA ASN A 112 5.86 19.45 34.46
C ASN A 112 6.46 18.06 34.68
N TYR A 113 7.18 17.91 35.78
CA TYR A 113 7.65 16.62 36.27
C TYR A 113 6.62 16.09 37.25
N CYS A 114 6.42 14.78 37.30
CA CYS A 114 5.82 14.14 38.46
C CYS A 114 6.90 13.72 39.45
N GLU A 115 6.60 13.78 40.74
CA GLU A 115 7.44 13.30 41.82
C GLU A 115 6.94 11.95 42.32
N VAL A 116 7.86 11.09 42.79
CA VAL A 116 7.52 9.82 43.42
C VAL A 116 7.83 9.93 44.91
N ASP A 117 6.81 9.77 45.75
CA ASP A 117 6.99 9.82 47.20
C ASP A 117 7.55 8.50 47.77
N LYS A 118 7.76 8.47 49.09
CA LYS A 118 8.28 7.27 49.79
C LYS A 118 7.33 6.08 49.74
N ASN A 119 6.04 6.31 49.52
CA ASN A 119 4.99 5.30 49.43
C ASN A 119 4.71 4.88 47.98
N GLN A 120 5.55 5.30 47.01
CA GLN A 120 5.39 5.06 45.58
C GLN A 120 4.18 5.75 44.95
N ASN A 121 3.60 6.76 45.60
CA ASN A 121 2.58 7.59 44.98
C ASN A 121 3.21 8.53 43.95
N ILE A 122 2.54 8.71 42.81
CA ILE A 122 2.99 9.58 41.73
C ILE A 122 2.26 10.91 41.86
N ILE A 123 2.97 11.93 42.32
CA ILE A 123 2.45 13.28 42.57
C ILE A 123 2.67 14.14 41.33
N TYR A 124 1.61 14.80 40.87
CA TYR A 124 1.64 15.70 39.73
C TYR A 124 1.14 17.09 40.14
N SER A 125 2.01 18.09 39.96
CA SER A 125 1.77 19.47 40.39
C SER A 125 1.35 20.41 39.26
N GLY A 126 1.02 19.88 38.08
CA GLY A 126 0.57 20.67 36.94
C GLY A 126 -0.95 20.67 36.77
N ASP A 127 -1.45 21.55 35.91
CA ASP A 127 -2.88 21.69 35.61
C ASP A 127 -3.27 21.07 34.25
N ASN A 128 -2.32 20.40 33.58
CA ASN A 128 -2.54 19.85 32.25
C ASN A 128 -3.23 18.47 32.31
N THR A 129 -3.83 18.07 31.19
CA THR A 129 -4.48 16.75 31.09
C THR A 129 -3.45 15.65 30.93
N ILE A 130 -3.59 14.56 31.69
CA ILE A 130 -2.74 13.37 31.56
C ILE A 130 -3.44 12.31 30.71
N LEU A 131 -2.73 11.81 29.70
CA LEU A 131 -3.21 10.77 28.79
C LEU A 131 -2.29 9.55 28.82
N ALA A 132 -2.90 8.37 28.84
CA ALA A 132 -2.28 7.10 28.53
C ALA A 132 -2.43 6.77 27.05
N LEU A 133 -1.31 6.47 26.40
CA LEU A 133 -1.26 6.07 25.00
C LEU A 133 -0.60 4.71 24.89
N LYS A 134 -1.30 3.74 24.27
CA LYS A 134 -0.67 2.47 23.91
C LYS A 134 0.47 2.72 22.92
N ARG A 135 1.64 2.14 23.17
CA ARG A 135 2.80 2.23 22.30
C ARG A 135 2.63 1.29 21.11
N VAL A 136 2.51 1.88 19.93
CA VAL A 136 2.45 1.15 18.65
C VAL A 136 3.82 1.05 18.00
N LYS A 137 4.26 -0.17 17.67
CA LYS A 137 5.47 -0.39 16.86
C LYS A 137 5.07 -0.42 15.38
N GLN A 138 5.13 0.70 14.66
CA GLN A 138 5.11 0.66 13.20
C GLN A 138 6.18 1.53 12.52
N GLN A 139 6.90 0.89 11.59
CA GLN A 139 7.28 1.49 10.32
C GLN A 139 6.07 1.41 9.38
N ILE A 140 5.67 2.58 8.85
CA ILE A 140 4.99 2.79 7.56
C ILE A 140 3.70 1.98 7.30
N ALA A 141 2.57 2.46 7.79
CA ALA A 141 1.37 2.70 6.98
C ALA A 141 0.41 3.56 7.80
N TYR A 142 -0.32 4.43 7.11
CA TYR A 142 -1.38 5.25 7.67
C TYR A 142 -2.44 4.35 8.31
N GLU A 143 -2.81 4.62 9.56
CA GLU A 143 -4.19 4.51 10.00
C GLU A 143 -4.37 5.19 11.36
N HIS A 144 -5.54 5.81 11.50
CA HIS A 144 -5.98 6.56 12.65
C HIS A 144 -5.92 5.75 13.95
N TYR A 145 -5.81 6.50 15.06
CA TYR A 145 -6.03 6.10 16.45
C TYR A 145 -4.88 5.34 17.15
N PRO A 146 -3.95 6.04 17.84
CA PRO A 146 -3.56 5.50 19.13
C PRO A 146 -4.83 5.49 19.98
N ASN A 147 -5.25 4.34 20.49
CA ASN A 147 -6.24 4.33 21.56
C ASN A 147 -5.69 5.23 22.68
N ILE A 148 -6.50 6.16 23.17
CA ILE A 148 -6.13 7.14 24.18
C ILE A 148 -7.06 6.92 25.36
N SER A 149 -6.51 6.91 26.57
CA SER A 149 -7.30 6.92 27.80
C SER A 149 -6.87 8.11 28.64
N LYS A 150 -7.84 8.86 29.16
CA LYS A 150 -7.58 9.93 30.13
C LYS A 150 -7.27 9.29 31.48
N ILE A 151 -6.22 9.78 32.14
CA ILE A 151 -5.87 9.43 33.52
C ILE A 151 -6.37 10.55 34.44
N GLU A 152 -6.94 10.17 35.58
CA GLU A 152 -7.46 11.11 36.56
C GLU A 152 -6.38 11.58 37.52
N ILE A 153 -6.50 12.84 37.95
CA ILE A 153 -5.66 13.43 38.98
C ILE A 153 -6.57 13.72 40.17
N VAL A 154 -6.34 13.05 41.29
CA VAL A 154 -7.14 13.18 42.50
C VAL A 154 -6.25 13.69 43.62
N ASN A 155 -6.55 14.88 44.15
CA ASN A 155 -5.75 15.54 45.21
C ASN A 155 -4.25 15.65 44.87
N GLY A 156 -3.92 15.89 43.59
CA GLY A 156 -2.54 15.99 43.11
C GLY A 156 -1.86 14.64 42.84
N PHE A 157 -2.54 13.51 43.00
CA PHE A 157 -2.02 12.18 42.69
C PHE A 157 -2.51 11.69 41.33
N ILE A 158 -1.63 11.06 40.55
CA ILE A 158 -2.00 10.36 39.33
C ILE A 158 -2.64 9.02 39.70
N GLU A 159 -3.93 8.87 39.44
CA GLU A 159 -4.68 7.65 39.74
C GLU A 159 -4.80 6.76 38.50
N ILE A 160 -4.17 5.60 38.54
CA ILE A 160 -4.13 4.69 37.39
C ILE A 160 -5.13 3.55 37.58
N ASP A 161 -6.29 3.67 36.92
CA ASP A 161 -7.26 2.60 36.81
C ASP A 161 -6.85 1.61 35.70
N PHE A 162 -6.27 0.48 36.11
CA PHE A 162 -5.83 -0.56 35.17
C PHE A 162 -6.96 -1.19 34.36
N GLN A 163 -8.16 -1.37 34.93
CA GLN A 163 -9.28 -1.98 34.22
C GLN A 163 -9.79 -1.06 33.12
N LYS A 164 -9.90 0.24 33.44
CA LYS A 164 -10.23 1.28 32.45
C LYS A 164 -9.19 1.35 31.34
N LEU A 165 -7.89 1.30 31.66
CA LEU A 165 -6.83 1.29 30.65
C LEU A 165 -6.91 0.07 29.73
N ILE A 166 -7.15 -1.14 30.27
CA ILE A 166 -7.30 -2.36 29.47
C ILE A 166 -8.44 -2.20 28.45
N LYS A 167 -9.58 -1.68 28.91
CA LYS A 167 -10.77 -1.48 28.09
C LYS A 167 -10.57 -0.38 27.04
N ASP A 168 -10.20 0.82 27.47
CA ASP A 168 -10.07 2.00 26.60
C ASP A 168 -8.99 1.79 25.54
N LEU A 169 -7.90 1.13 25.91
CA LEU A 169 -6.75 0.94 25.04
C LEU A 169 -6.77 -0.37 24.26
N SER A 170 -7.73 -1.25 24.55
CA SER A 170 -7.78 -2.63 24.04
C SER A 170 -6.41 -3.29 24.21
N LEU A 171 -5.97 -3.48 25.45
CA LEU A 171 -4.62 -3.99 25.72
C LEU A 171 -4.50 -5.50 25.46
N SER A 172 -3.28 -5.93 25.20
CA SER A 172 -2.84 -7.31 25.01
C SER A 172 -1.60 -7.61 25.86
N ASP A 173 -1.31 -8.89 26.05
CA ASP A 173 -0.13 -9.34 26.79
C ASP A 173 1.15 -8.65 26.27
N ARG A 174 1.94 -8.11 27.20
CA ARG A 174 3.21 -7.38 26.98
C ARG A 174 3.08 -6.00 26.35
N ASP A 175 1.88 -5.44 26.22
CA ASP A 175 1.71 -4.07 25.76
C ASP A 175 2.40 -3.07 26.68
N ILE A 176 2.90 -2.01 26.05
CA ILE A 176 3.54 -0.88 26.73
C ILE A 176 2.66 0.35 26.53
N ILE A 177 2.51 1.14 27.58
CA ILE A 177 1.80 2.40 27.56
C ILE A 177 2.79 3.51 27.91
N ASP A 178 2.74 4.58 27.13
CA ASP A 178 3.44 5.83 27.39
C ASP A 178 2.46 6.85 27.99
N ILE A 179 2.89 7.54 29.05
CA ILE A 179 2.09 8.59 29.69
C ILE A 179 2.53 9.96 29.18
N TYR A 180 1.54 10.77 28.79
CA TYR A 180 1.74 12.09 28.22
C TYR A 180 0.97 13.15 29.01
N GLU A 181 1.61 14.31 29.16
CA GLU A 181 0.97 15.56 29.56
C GLU A 181 0.50 16.30 28.30
N VAL A 182 -0.73 16.84 28.34
CA VAL A 182 -1.34 17.60 27.26
C VAL A 182 -1.83 18.95 27.74
N ASN A 183 -1.25 20.02 27.18
CA ASN A 183 -1.62 21.38 27.55
C ASN A 183 -2.93 21.86 26.90
N ASN A 184 -3.38 23.05 27.29
CA ASN A 184 -4.64 23.65 26.83
C ASN A 184 -4.73 23.90 25.31
N VAL A 185 -3.60 23.89 24.60
CA VAL A 185 -3.56 24.03 23.13
C VAL A 185 -3.37 22.68 22.42
N GLY A 186 -3.43 21.57 23.15
CA GLY A 186 -3.40 20.21 22.61
C GLY A 186 -1.99 19.66 22.33
N GLU A 187 -0.93 20.34 22.74
CA GLU A 187 0.43 19.83 22.59
C GLU A 187 0.72 18.73 23.61
N LYS A 188 1.34 17.64 23.15
CA LYS A 188 1.64 16.46 23.98
C LYS A 188 3.13 16.37 24.28
N ALA A 189 3.49 16.04 25.52
CA ALA A 189 4.86 15.67 25.90
C ALA A 189 4.89 14.47 26.84
N PRO A 190 5.89 13.58 26.75
CA PRO A 190 6.02 12.48 27.68
C PRO A 190 6.18 12.99 29.12
N LEU A 191 5.37 12.48 30.05
CA LEU A 191 5.44 12.87 31.45
C LEU A 191 6.74 12.38 32.06
N LYS A 192 7.54 13.30 32.62
CA LYS A 192 8.84 13.01 33.23
C LYS A 192 8.67 12.64 34.70
N VAL A 193 9.47 11.68 35.17
CA VAL A 193 9.45 11.21 36.57
C VAL A 193 10.72 11.68 37.28
N ASN A 194 10.56 12.42 38.36
CA ASN A 194 11.61 12.72 39.34
C ASN A 194 11.49 11.75 40.53
N GLY A 195 12.62 11.13 40.90
CA GLY A 195 12.66 10.01 41.84
C GLY A 195 12.79 8.64 41.17
N SER A 196 12.61 7.61 42.00
CA SER A 196 12.78 6.19 41.66
C SER A 196 11.49 5.41 41.91
N LEU A 197 11.08 4.61 40.93
CA LEU A 197 9.98 3.66 41.03
C LEU A 197 10.51 2.28 41.39
N THR A 198 9.79 1.51 42.21
CA THR A 198 10.15 0.14 42.63
C THR A 198 10.25 -0.83 41.46
N ASN A 199 9.53 -0.58 40.36
CA ASN A 199 9.43 -1.48 39.21
C ASN A 199 8.91 -2.88 39.60
N GLU A 200 7.98 -2.93 40.55
CA GLU A 200 7.33 -4.17 40.97
C GLU A 200 6.07 -4.45 40.15
N TRP A 201 5.75 -5.73 39.98
CA TRP A 201 4.52 -6.16 39.32
C TRP A 201 3.34 -6.10 40.29
N ILE A 202 2.31 -5.36 39.89
CA ILE A 202 1.06 -5.18 40.60
C ILE A 202 0.04 -6.15 39.99
N SER A 203 -0.56 -7.01 40.81
CA SER A 203 -1.65 -7.89 40.35
C SER A 203 -2.92 -7.08 40.15
N ILE A 204 -3.59 -7.25 39.01
CA ILE A 204 -4.86 -6.57 38.72
C ILE A 204 -5.99 -7.40 39.33
N PRO A 205 -6.80 -6.86 40.25
CA PRO A 205 -7.88 -7.59 40.92
C PRO A 205 -8.81 -8.30 39.94
N GLU A 206 -9.32 -9.46 40.35
CA GLU A 206 -10.31 -10.26 39.60
C GLU A 206 -9.83 -10.72 38.21
N SER A 207 -8.53 -10.65 37.95
CA SER A 207 -7.91 -11.09 36.69
C SER A 207 -6.62 -11.87 36.95
N ASN A 208 -6.16 -12.63 35.95
CA ASN A 208 -4.83 -13.25 35.94
C ASN A 208 -3.81 -12.33 35.24
N ASP A 209 -3.98 -11.01 35.37
CA ASP A 209 -3.17 -9.97 34.75
C ASP A 209 -2.38 -9.19 35.78
N GLN A 210 -1.28 -8.61 35.33
CA GLN A 210 -0.41 -7.80 36.14
C GLN A 210 0.09 -6.59 35.33
N ALA A 211 0.37 -5.51 36.02
CA ALA A 211 0.95 -4.30 35.44
C ALA A 211 2.19 -3.89 36.23
N ILE A 212 3.13 -3.27 35.53
CA ILE A 212 4.31 -2.65 36.14
C ILE A 212 4.34 -1.19 35.73
N ILE A 213 4.52 -0.32 36.72
CA ILE A 213 4.77 1.11 36.52
C ILE A 213 6.27 1.32 36.61
N TYR A 214 6.87 1.94 35.60
CA TYR A 214 8.31 2.06 35.51
C TYR A 214 8.77 3.38 34.92
N LYS A 215 10.02 3.72 35.23
CA LYS A 215 10.73 4.85 34.63
C LYS A 215 11.52 4.36 33.42
N THR A 216 11.19 4.87 32.25
CA THR A 216 11.92 4.56 31.00
C THR A 216 13.37 5.07 31.08
N LYS A 217 14.26 4.57 30.20
CA LYS A 217 15.65 5.07 30.08
C LYS A 217 15.76 6.58 29.82
N LYS A 218 14.72 7.20 29.25
CA LYS A 218 14.66 8.65 29.00
C LYS A 218 14.09 9.44 30.18
N GLY A 219 13.78 8.78 31.30
CA GLY A 219 13.19 9.38 32.49
C GLY A 219 11.68 9.62 32.40
N ASN A 220 10.99 9.06 31.40
CA ASN A 220 9.53 9.19 31.26
C ASN A 220 8.79 8.11 32.05
N LEU A 221 7.57 8.41 32.48
CA LEU A 221 6.64 7.44 33.08
C LEU A 221 6.09 6.50 32.01
N GLY A 222 6.15 5.19 32.27
CA GLY A 222 5.57 4.17 31.40
C GLY A 222 4.90 3.06 32.20
N LEU A 223 3.97 2.38 31.55
CA LEU A 223 3.37 1.16 32.07
C LEU A 223 3.62 -0.02 31.13
N ARG A 224 3.63 -1.22 31.69
CA ARG A 224 3.61 -2.44 30.91
C ARG A 224 2.64 -3.44 31.53
N PHE A 225 1.84 -4.08 30.68
CA PHE A 225 0.89 -5.11 31.09
C PHE A 225 1.44 -6.48 30.73
N ALA A 226 1.13 -7.48 31.53
CA ALA A 226 1.46 -8.87 31.24
C ALA A 226 0.47 -9.82 31.90
N VAL A 227 0.37 -11.03 31.37
CA VAL A 227 -0.31 -12.14 32.02
C VAL A 227 0.62 -12.76 33.07
N LYS A 228 0.11 -13.07 34.27
CA LYS A 228 0.89 -13.71 35.34
C LYS A 228 1.24 -15.15 34.98
N ASP A 229 0.23 -15.98 34.74
CA ASP A 229 0.38 -17.39 34.34
C ASP A 229 -0.18 -17.64 32.94
N ARG A 230 0.71 -17.76 31.95
CA ARG A 230 0.31 -18.00 30.54
C ARG A 230 -0.04 -19.47 30.31
N LEU A 231 -1.15 -19.71 29.60
CA LEU A 231 -1.48 -21.04 29.10
C LEU A 231 -0.41 -21.52 28.13
N SER A 232 -0.14 -22.82 28.16
CA SER A 232 0.80 -23.47 27.26
C SER A 232 0.13 -24.63 26.52
N ILE A 233 0.42 -24.79 25.24
CA ILE A 233 0.10 -25.99 24.46
C ILE A 233 1.19 -27.02 24.75
N LEU A 234 0.78 -28.15 25.31
CA LEU A 234 1.65 -29.27 25.69
C LEU A 234 1.69 -30.36 24.62
N GLU A 235 0.59 -30.52 23.89
CA GLU A 235 0.43 -31.56 22.85
C GLU A 235 -0.55 -31.07 21.79
N ILE A 236 -0.36 -31.53 20.56
CA ILE A 236 -1.26 -31.26 19.44
C ILE A 236 -1.60 -32.59 18.77
N GLY A 237 -2.89 -32.84 18.62
CA GLY A 237 -3.41 -33.93 17.82
C GLY A 237 -4.19 -33.40 16.62
N ASN A 238 -4.46 -34.27 15.66
CA ASN A 238 -5.41 -33.99 14.61
C ASN A 238 -6.26 -35.23 14.28
N ASN A 239 -7.44 -34.98 13.75
CA ASN A 239 -8.05 -35.80 12.73
C ASN A 239 -8.25 -34.85 11.52
N ASN A 240 -8.36 -35.31 10.28
CA ASN A 240 -8.32 -34.43 9.09
C ASN A 240 -9.34 -33.25 9.08
N GLU A 241 -10.30 -33.23 9.99
CA GLU A 241 -11.35 -32.22 10.12
C GLU A 241 -11.15 -31.25 11.31
N GLU A 242 -10.43 -31.65 12.36
CA GLU A 242 -10.24 -30.87 13.58
C GLU A 242 -8.79 -30.97 14.12
N LEU A 243 -8.25 -29.83 14.54
CA LEU A 243 -7.04 -29.75 15.36
C LEU A 243 -7.41 -29.81 16.84
N LYS A 244 -6.70 -30.62 17.61
CA LYS A 244 -6.82 -30.74 19.06
C LYS A 244 -5.58 -30.14 19.71
N PHE A 245 -5.75 -29.15 20.58
CA PHE A 245 -4.70 -28.57 21.40
C PHE A 245 -4.89 -28.97 22.86
N CYS A 246 -3.90 -29.62 23.47
CA CYS A 246 -3.89 -29.95 24.89
C CYS A 246 -3.20 -28.83 25.67
N LEU A 247 -3.96 -28.14 26.53
CA LEU A 247 -3.50 -26.99 27.31
C LEU A 247 -2.93 -27.42 28.67
N SER A 248 -2.04 -26.60 29.22
CA SER A 248 -1.41 -26.81 30.54
C SER A 248 -2.36 -26.77 31.72
N SER A 249 -3.53 -26.15 31.57
CA SER A 249 -4.57 -26.10 32.59
C SER A 249 -5.95 -25.89 31.96
N ASP A 250 -7.00 -26.18 32.75
CA ASP A 250 -8.38 -25.94 32.36
C ASP A 250 -8.77 -24.47 32.60
N ALA A 251 -8.30 -23.58 31.73
CA ALA A 251 -8.63 -22.15 31.82
C ALA A 251 -10.01 -21.83 31.23
N ASN A 252 -10.69 -20.83 31.79
CA ASN A 252 -11.89 -20.28 31.17
C ASN A 252 -11.50 -19.50 29.90
N ILE A 253 -11.76 -20.06 28.73
CA ILE A 253 -11.58 -19.40 27.42
C ILE A 253 -12.97 -19.17 26.88
N GLU A 254 -13.42 -17.92 26.84
CA GLU A 254 -14.72 -17.55 26.27
C GLU A 254 -14.60 -17.22 24.79
N HIS A 255 -13.51 -16.53 24.42
CA HIS A 255 -13.24 -16.14 23.04
C HIS A 255 -11.85 -16.58 22.61
N LEU A 256 -11.75 -17.02 21.37
CA LEU A 256 -10.51 -17.45 20.73
C LEU A 256 -10.36 -16.72 19.40
N TYR A 257 -9.16 -16.20 19.16
CA TYR A 257 -8.86 -15.36 18.02
C TYR A 257 -7.61 -15.84 17.28
N LEU A 258 -7.61 -15.64 15.97
CA LEU A 258 -6.42 -15.63 15.14
C LEU A 258 -6.02 -14.18 14.87
N ALA A 259 -4.82 -13.80 15.33
CA ALA A 259 -4.24 -12.49 15.07
C ALA A 259 -3.29 -12.57 13.88
N ASP A 260 -3.56 -11.85 12.78
CA ASP A 260 -2.66 -11.81 11.62
C ASP A 260 -1.38 -11.03 11.95
N THR A 261 -0.26 -11.75 12.07
CA THR A 261 1.06 -11.19 12.41
C THR A 261 1.87 -10.76 11.19
N SER A 262 1.38 -11.02 9.97
CA SER A 262 2.08 -10.68 8.73
C SER A 262 1.97 -9.19 8.38
N GLN A 263 0.87 -8.54 8.77
CA GLN A 263 0.59 -7.12 8.47
C GLN A 263 0.77 -6.19 9.67
N SER A 264 0.76 -6.72 10.90
CA SER A 264 0.92 -5.92 12.12
C SER A 264 1.69 -6.69 13.19
N LYS A 265 2.62 -6.01 13.88
CA LYS A 265 3.25 -6.54 15.11
C LYS A 265 2.38 -6.35 16.35
N GLU A 266 1.14 -5.87 16.18
CA GLU A 266 0.23 -5.54 17.27
C GLU A 266 -0.92 -6.54 17.39
N LEU A 267 -0.96 -7.24 18.52
CA LEU A 267 -1.96 -8.26 18.81
C LEU A 267 -3.38 -7.71 19.02
N SER A 268 -3.52 -6.45 19.43
CA SER A 268 -4.82 -5.91 19.85
C SER A 268 -5.52 -5.03 18.82
N ASN A 269 -4.93 -4.89 17.64
CA ASN A 269 -5.61 -4.19 16.57
C ASN A 269 -6.74 -5.10 16.04
N LYS A 270 -7.99 -4.75 16.41
CA LYS A 270 -9.20 -5.51 16.09
C LYS A 270 -9.38 -5.77 14.59
N ARG A 271 -8.79 -4.95 13.71
CA ARG A 271 -8.83 -5.17 12.26
C ARG A 271 -8.11 -6.45 11.82
N TYR A 272 -7.16 -6.92 12.61
CA TYR A 272 -6.36 -8.12 12.33
C TYR A 272 -6.69 -9.29 13.27
N LEU A 273 -7.73 -9.16 14.10
CA LEU A 273 -8.24 -10.22 14.97
C LEU A 273 -9.46 -10.87 14.32
N ARG A 274 -9.37 -12.17 14.10
CA ARG A 274 -10.50 -12.98 13.65
C ARG A 274 -10.92 -13.91 14.77
N GLU A 275 -12.12 -13.71 15.30
CA GLU A 275 -12.71 -14.68 16.22
C GLU A 275 -12.97 -15.99 15.49
N ILE A 276 -12.67 -17.11 16.14
CA ILE A 276 -12.86 -18.44 15.58
C ILE A 276 -13.73 -19.28 16.50
N ILE A 277 -14.61 -20.07 15.90
CA ILE A 277 -15.44 -21.02 16.63
C ILE A 277 -14.57 -22.22 17.07
N PHE A 278 -14.68 -22.59 18.35
CA PHE A 278 -13.97 -23.73 18.92
C PHE A 278 -14.90 -24.54 19.83
N LYS A 279 -14.53 -25.79 20.08
CA LYS A 279 -15.13 -26.62 21.14
C LYS A 279 -14.10 -26.79 22.25
N LYS A 280 -14.53 -26.77 23.51
CA LYS A 280 -13.66 -26.99 24.66
C LYS A 280 -14.18 -28.16 25.49
N ASN A 281 -13.27 -29.05 25.88
CA ASN A 281 -13.54 -30.12 26.83
C ASN A 281 -12.37 -30.22 27.82
N ARG A 282 -12.59 -29.72 29.04
CA ARG A 282 -11.53 -29.53 30.05
C ARG A 282 -10.38 -28.72 29.45
N ASN A 283 -9.15 -29.21 29.59
CA ASN A 283 -7.94 -28.62 29.03
C ASN A 283 -7.74 -28.89 27.52
N ASN A 284 -8.70 -29.48 26.81
CA ASN A 284 -8.60 -29.71 25.37
C ASN A 284 -9.41 -28.68 24.59
N LEU A 285 -8.77 -28.07 23.61
CA LEU A 285 -9.37 -27.12 22.68
C LEU A 285 -9.39 -27.73 21.28
N PHE A 286 -10.57 -27.74 20.64
CA PHE A 286 -10.78 -28.31 19.32
C PHE A 286 -11.17 -27.19 18.34
N ILE A 287 -10.46 -27.09 17.22
CA ILE A 287 -10.70 -26.11 16.17
C ILE A 287 -10.90 -26.84 14.85
N SER A 288 -12.02 -26.62 14.17
CA SER A 288 -12.22 -27.20 12.84
C SER A 288 -11.26 -26.59 11.83
N THR A 289 -10.68 -27.42 10.97
CA THR A 289 -9.85 -26.95 9.85
C THR A 289 -10.63 -26.04 8.90
N SER A 290 -11.93 -26.25 8.74
CA SER A 290 -12.82 -25.37 7.96
C SER A 290 -12.97 -23.99 8.59
N GLU A 291 -12.95 -23.89 9.92
CA GLU A 291 -13.02 -22.62 10.64
C GLU A 291 -11.72 -21.80 10.46
N LEU A 292 -10.58 -22.48 10.34
CA LEU A 292 -9.31 -21.84 10.00
C LEU A 292 -9.36 -21.19 8.59
N LEU A 293 -10.21 -21.69 7.70
CA LEU A 293 -10.36 -21.26 6.30
C LEU A 293 -11.44 -20.19 6.07
N LYS A 294 -12.30 -19.87 7.04
CA LYS A 294 -13.35 -18.86 6.90
C LYS A 294 -12.78 -17.43 6.92
N ASN A 295 -12.00 -17.05 5.91
CA ASN A 295 -11.90 -15.69 5.33
C ASN A 295 -10.82 -15.67 4.22
N PRO A 296 -11.07 -15.09 3.03
CA PRO A 296 -10.11 -15.11 1.91
C PRO A 296 -9.04 -14.01 1.94
N GLU A 297 -9.14 -13.01 2.83
CA GLU A 297 -8.16 -11.91 2.86
C GLU A 297 -6.75 -12.35 3.33
N THR A 298 -6.62 -13.56 3.90
CA THR A 298 -5.32 -14.18 4.15
C THR A 298 -4.74 -14.71 2.85
N GLN A 299 -3.79 -13.94 2.31
CA GLN A 299 -2.92 -14.26 1.18
C GLN A 299 -2.37 -15.70 1.25
N PHE A 300 -1.91 -16.21 0.11
CA PHE A 300 -1.31 -17.54 -0.16
C PHE A 300 -0.36 -18.12 0.93
N HIS A 301 0.08 -17.31 1.89
CA HIS A 301 0.73 -17.70 3.14
C HIS A 301 0.24 -16.73 4.25
N SER A 302 -0.42 -17.23 5.30
CA SER A 302 -0.71 -16.43 6.50
C SER A 302 -0.03 -17.00 7.73
N VAL A 303 0.51 -16.11 8.56
CA VAL A 303 1.07 -16.44 9.88
C VAL A 303 0.17 -15.80 10.91
N THR A 304 -0.65 -16.63 11.55
CA THR A 304 -1.60 -16.15 12.55
C THR A 304 -1.19 -16.63 13.93
N GLN A 305 -1.24 -15.73 14.91
CA GLN A 305 -0.99 -16.05 16.30
C GLN A 305 -2.30 -16.42 17.00
N LEU A 306 -2.26 -17.49 17.82
CA LEU A 306 -3.41 -17.92 18.59
C LEU A 306 -3.51 -17.10 19.89
N VAL A 307 -4.64 -16.41 20.05
CA VAL A 307 -4.88 -15.47 21.15
C VAL A 307 -6.24 -15.77 21.77
N TYR A 308 -6.39 -15.58 23.08
CA TYR A 308 -7.65 -15.82 23.77
C TYR A 308 -8.03 -14.69 24.72
N SER A 309 -9.31 -14.60 25.06
CA SER A 309 -9.80 -13.80 26.19
C SER A 309 -10.81 -14.59 27.02
N ASN A 310 -10.95 -14.18 28.27
CA ASN A 310 -11.86 -14.82 29.22
C ASN A 310 -13.23 -14.15 29.25
N ASN A 311 -13.38 -12.99 28.60
CA ASN A 311 -14.64 -12.29 28.36
C ASN A 311 -14.41 -11.17 27.32
N THR A 312 -15.47 -10.49 26.90
CA THR A 312 -15.36 -9.29 26.07
C THR A 312 -14.82 -8.10 26.87
N GLY A 313 -13.72 -7.49 26.42
CA GLY A 313 -13.14 -6.29 27.04
C GLY A 313 -11.99 -6.52 28.04
N THR A 314 -11.54 -7.77 28.24
CA THR A 314 -10.29 -8.07 28.98
C THR A 314 -9.05 -8.04 28.09
N LEU A 315 -7.89 -8.12 28.75
CA LEU A 315 -6.58 -8.25 28.11
C LEU A 315 -6.56 -9.46 27.16
N LEU A 316 -6.17 -9.25 25.91
CA LEU A 316 -5.94 -10.33 24.96
C LEU A 316 -4.66 -11.09 25.32
N ARG A 317 -4.75 -12.41 25.45
CA ARG A 317 -3.68 -13.26 26.00
C ARG A 317 -3.08 -14.16 24.93
N THR A 318 -1.76 -14.27 24.89
CA THR A 318 -1.05 -15.21 24.02
C THR A 318 -0.95 -16.60 24.67
N ILE A 319 -0.91 -17.65 23.84
CA ILE A 319 -0.70 -19.03 24.30
C ILE A 319 0.75 -19.43 24.02
N LYS A 320 1.46 -19.94 25.03
CA LYS A 320 2.82 -20.49 24.86
C LYS A 320 2.78 -21.82 24.12
N PHE A 321 3.86 -22.14 23.43
CA PHE A 321 4.00 -23.38 22.68
C PHE A 321 5.21 -24.18 23.17
N ILE A 322 4.94 -25.27 23.91
CA ILE A 322 5.96 -26.08 24.61
C ILE A 322 5.90 -27.52 24.11
N THR A 323 5.74 -27.68 22.80
CA THR A 323 5.67 -29.00 22.18
C THR A 323 6.35 -28.97 20.81
N SER A 324 6.40 -30.12 20.15
CA SER A 324 6.95 -30.20 18.79
C SER A 324 5.97 -29.59 17.79
N GLN A 325 6.51 -29.03 16.70
CA GLN A 325 5.68 -28.54 15.61
C GLN A 325 4.77 -29.65 15.07
N LEU A 326 3.56 -29.28 14.63
CA LEU A 326 2.65 -30.16 13.91
C LEU A 326 2.54 -29.68 12.46
N LYS A 327 2.80 -30.56 11.51
CA LYS A 327 2.48 -30.33 10.10
C LYS A 327 1.32 -31.23 9.68
N LEU A 328 0.29 -30.65 9.11
CA LEU A 328 -0.85 -31.34 8.53
C LEU A 328 -1.02 -30.88 7.08
N ASP A 329 -0.88 -31.81 6.15
CA ASP A 329 -1.16 -31.56 4.73
C ASP A 329 -2.51 -32.20 4.37
N THR A 330 -3.45 -31.38 3.88
CA THR A 330 -4.70 -31.81 3.23
C THR A 330 -4.58 -31.60 1.72
N PRO A 331 -5.51 -32.07 0.88
CA PRO A 331 -5.43 -31.89 -0.58
C PRO A 331 -5.33 -30.43 -1.05
N SER A 332 -5.81 -29.47 -0.26
CA SER A 332 -5.88 -28.04 -0.60
C SER A 332 -5.15 -27.13 0.38
N LEU A 333 -4.59 -27.65 1.48
CA LEU A 333 -4.06 -26.84 2.57
C LEU A 333 -2.92 -27.55 3.31
N SER A 334 -1.82 -26.83 3.52
CA SER A 334 -0.74 -27.18 4.44
C SER A 334 -0.91 -26.31 5.68
N ILE A 335 -1.21 -26.93 6.81
CA ILE A 335 -1.24 -26.29 8.12
C ILE A 335 0.07 -26.66 8.83
N LEU A 336 0.81 -25.65 9.29
CA LEU A 336 1.92 -25.84 10.21
C LEU A 336 1.59 -25.09 11.50
N VAL A 337 1.59 -25.80 12.62
CA VAL A 337 1.52 -25.20 13.95
C VAL A 337 2.90 -25.26 14.57
N ASP A 338 3.43 -24.11 14.95
CA ASP A 338 4.76 -23.99 15.56
C ASP A 338 4.79 -22.82 16.55
N LYS A 339 5.98 -22.47 17.03
CA LYS A 339 6.23 -21.32 17.89
C LYS A 339 6.93 -20.17 17.15
N ASN A 340 6.60 -18.94 17.54
CA ASN A 340 7.36 -17.77 17.13
C ASN A 340 8.65 -17.60 17.99
N PHE A 341 9.43 -16.55 17.73
CA PHE A 341 10.64 -16.23 18.50
C PHE A 341 10.40 -15.90 19.98
N LEU A 342 9.14 -15.68 20.37
CA LEU A 342 8.69 -15.44 21.75
C LEU A 342 8.09 -16.68 22.41
N GLU A 343 8.20 -17.84 21.74
CA GLU A 343 7.63 -19.13 22.14
C GLU A 343 6.09 -19.13 22.19
N GLU A 344 5.45 -18.29 21.39
CA GLU A 344 4.00 -18.19 21.32
C GLU A 344 3.48 -19.01 20.12
N ALA A 345 2.32 -19.64 20.31
CA ALA A 345 1.71 -20.52 19.34
C ALA A 345 1.26 -19.75 18.09
N VAL A 346 1.77 -20.19 16.94
CA VAL A 346 1.45 -19.66 15.61
C VAL A 346 0.96 -20.77 14.71
N ILE A 347 -0.03 -20.42 13.89
CA ILE A 347 -0.60 -21.27 12.86
C ILE A 347 -0.25 -20.64 11.51
N PHE A 348 0.58 -21.36 10.76
CA PHE A 348 0.91 -21.09 9.38
C PHE A 348 -0.08 -21.82 8.49
N LEU A 349 -0.82 -21.05 7.70
CA LEU A 349 -1.73 -21.59 6.69
C LEU A 349 -1.11 -21.32 5.31
N LYS A 350 -0.88 -22.40 4.56
CA LYS A 350 -0.45 -22.34 3.17
C LYS A 350 -1.45 -23.11 2.32
N LEU A 351 -2.20 -22.42 1.47
CA LEU A 351 -2.98 -23.08 0.44
C LEU A 351 -2.04 -23.91 -0.42
N ILE A 352 -2.29 -25.21 -0.49
CA ILE A 352 -1.60 -26.08 -1.43
C ILE A 352 -2.33 -25.84 -2.76
N GLU A 353 -1.64 -25.20 -3.71
CA GLU A 353 -2.11 -25.10 -5.10
C GLU A 353 -2.58 -26.50 -5.52
N THR A 354 -3.89 -26.66 -5.70
CA THR A 354 -4.43 -27.85 -6.35
C THR A 354 -3.72 -27.96 -7.69
N LYS A 355 -3.09 -29.11 -7.93
CA LYS A 355 -2.25 -29.31 -9.12
C LYS A 355 -3.08 -29.04 -10.38
N LYS A 356 -2.79 -27.87 -10.97
CA LYS A 356 -3.23 -27.29 -12.26
C LYS A 356 -4.58 -26.56 -12.26
N GLY A 357 -4.58 -25.34 -11.70
CA GLY A 357 -5.44 -24.29 -12.26
C GLY A 357 -5.16 -24.12 -13.76
N ILE A 358 -6.18 -23.80 -14.55
CA ILE A 358 -6.09 -23.72 -16.01
C ILE A 358 -5.04 -22.68 -16.38
N ARG A 359 -4.08 -23.05 -17.23
CA ARG A 359 -2.98 -22.18 -17.66
C ARG A 359 -3.49 -21.17 -18.68
N VAL A 360 -3.58 -19.91 -18.29
CA VAL A 360 -4.09 -18.81 -19.13
C VAL A 360 -2.93 -17.95 -19.61
N ALA A 361 -2.88 -17.67 -20.91
CA ALA A 361 -2.11 -16.58 -21.47
C ALA A 361 -3.02 -15.39 -21.76
N VAL A 362 -2.50 -14.16 -21.60
CA VAL A 362 -3.25 -12.93 -21.86
C VAL A 362 -2.45 -12.04 -22.80
N LEU A 363 -2.97 -11.79 -24.00
CA LEU A 363 -2.56 -10.67 -24.84
C LEU A 363 -3.61 -9.57 -24.65
N GLY A 364 -3.29 -8.52 -23.89
CA GLY A 364 -4.34 -7.55 -23.60
C GLY A 364 -3.92 -6.29 -22.88
N SER A 365 -4.92 -5.65 -22.28
CA SER A 365 -4.85 -4.30 -21.74
C SER A 365 -5.47 -4.20 -20.35
N SER A 366 -5.67 -2.96 -19.91
CA SER A 366 -6.38 -2.63 -18.68
C SER A 366 -7.84 -3.09 -18.67
N HIS A 367 -8.41 -3.47 -19.81
CA HIS A 367 -9.75 -4.07 -19.87
C HIS A 367 -9.73 -5.53 -19.40
N THR A 368 -8.75 -6.31 -19.86
CA THR A 368 -8.70 -7.76 -19.63
C THR A 368 -7.92 -8.14 -18.38
N ARG A 369 -6.69 -7.62 -18.23
CA ARG A 369 -5.76 -8.08 -17.19
C ARG A 369 -6.33 -7.97 -15.76
N PRO A 370 -7.13 -6.94 -15.40
CA PRO A 370 -7.61 -6.83 -14.03
C PRO A 370 -8.51 -7.98 -13.57
N MET A 371 -9.18 -8.71 -14.48
CA MET A 371 -9.94 -9.90 -14.07
C MET A 371 -9.06 -10.96 -13.39
N PHE A 372 -7.75 -10.97 -13.69
CA PHE A 372 -6.75 -11.85 -13.07
C PHE A 372 -5.89 -11.13 -12.03
N THR A 373 -6.51 -10.27 -11.20
CA THR A 373 -5.82 -9.55 -10.11
C THR A 373 -6.38 -9.93 -8.74
N SER A 374 -5.50 -10.32 -7.81
CA SER A 374 -5.87 -10.86 -6.49
C SER A 374 -6.20 -9.76 -5.44
N THR A 375 -6.78 -8.63 -5.83
CA THR A 375 -7.24 -7.61 -4.87
C THR A 375 -8.75 -7.67 -4.68
N LYS A 376 -9.24 -7.15 -3.55
CA LYS A 376 -10.67 -7.10 -3.20
C LYS A 376 -11.55 -6.42 -4.25
N TYR A 377 -11.00 -5.40 -4.92
CA TYR A 377 -11.70 -4.69 -5.99
C TYR A 377 -11.90 -5.58 -7.23
N PHE A 378 -10.98 -6.48 -7.51
CA PHE A 378 -11.05 -7.39 -8.65
C PHE A 378 -11.49 -8.79 -8.19
N ASN A 379 -10.62 -9.79 -8.29
CA ASN A 379 -10.94 -11.19 -8.04
C ASN A 379 -9.89 -11.83 -7.11
N PRO A 380 -10.01 -11.70 -5.77
CA PRO A 380 -8.98 -12.17 -4.83
C PRO A 380 -8.66 -13.67 -5.01
N GLU A 381 -9.68 -14.48 -5.30
CA GLU A 381 -9.59 -15.94 -5.35
C GLU A 381 -9.31 -16.53 -6.75
N TYR A 382 -9.06 -15.73 -7.79
CA TYR A 382 -8.96 -16.26 -9.17
C TYR A 382 -7.90 -17.36 -9.31
N LYS A 383 -6.82 -17.30 -8.52
CA LYS A 383 -5.70 -18.27 -8.57
C LYS A 383 -6.08 -19.66 -8.05
N GLN A 384 -7.23 -19.80 -7.40
CA GLN A 384 -7.78 -21.12 -7.07
C GLN A 384 -8.19 -21.90 -8.34
N LEU A 385 -8.51 -21.19 -9.42
CA LEU A 385 -9.04 -21.76 -10.66
C LEU A 385 -8.08 -21.60 -11.85
N PHE A 386 -7.32 -20.51 -11.88
CA PHE A 386 -6.52 -20.11 -13.04
C PHE A 386 -5.07 -19.79 -12.69
N LYS A 387 -4.17 -20.09 -13.61
CA LYS A 387 -2.76 -19.69 -13.53
C LYS A 387 -2.42 -18.84 -14.75
N VAL A 388 -2.21 -17.55 -14.57
CA VAL A 388 -1.70 -16.69 -15.66
C VAL A 388 -0.23 -17.05 -15.89
N VAL A 389 0.05 -17.78 -16.98
CA VAL A 389 1.40 -18.29 -17.31
C VAL A 389 2.17 -17.35 -18.22
N TYR A 390 1.47 -16.46 -18.93
CA TYR A 390 2.07 -15.48 -19.81
C TYR A 390 1.17 -14.26 -19.93
N THR A 391 1.77 -13.07 -19.98
CA THR A 391 1.08 -11.83 -20.29
C THR A 391 1.91 -11.06 -21.31
N GLN A 392 1.28 -10.59 -22.38
CA GLN A 392 1.80 -9.52 -23.21
C GLN A 392 0.84 -8.34 -23.07
N PHE A 393 1.31 -7.25 -22.48
CA PHE A 393 0.47 -6.11 -22.13
C PHE A 393 0.72 -4.94 -23.06
N HIS A 394 -0.36 -4.30 -23.52
CA HIS A 394 -0.29 -3.10 -24.34
C HIS A 394 0.54 -3.28 -25.62
N SER A 395 0.28 -4.36 -26.37
CA SER A 395 0.82 -4.55 -27.70
C SER A 395 -0.25 -4.54 -28.78
N SER A 396 0.12 -4.02 -29.95
CA SER A 396 -0.66 -4.08 -31.17
C SER A 396 -0.42 -5.41 -31.89
N ILE A 397 -1.48 -5.96 -32.49
CA ILE A 397 -1.39 -7.13 -33.37
C ILE A 397 -0.44 -6.85 -34.54
N ARG A 398 -0.46 -5.62 -35.10
CA ARG A 398 0.43 -5.22 -36.19
C ARG A 398 1.91 -5.30 -35.80
N SER A 399 2.24 -4.88 -34.58
CA SER A 399 3.61 -4.98 -34.07
C SER A 399 4.00 -6.44 -33.81
N ILE A 400 3.18 -7.21 -33.12
CA ILE A 400 3.47 -8.61 -32.77
C ILE A 400 3.66 -9.47 -34.02
N SER A 401 2.90 -9.18 -35.08
CA SER A 401 2.93 -9.93 -36.34
C SER A 401 4.12 -9.59 -37.24
N ASP A 402 4.84 -8.51 -36.97
CA ASP A 402 6.03 -8.16 -37.73
C ASP A 402 7.22 -8.99 -37.24
N SER A 403 7.88 -9.71 -38.14
CA SER A 403 9.06 -10.52 -37.81
C SER A 403 10.35 -9.70 -37.72
N ARG A 404 10.33 -8.46 -38.22
CA ARG A 404 11.51 -7.60 -38.27
C ARG A 404 11.71 -6.90 -36.93
N LYS A 405 12.92 -7.04 -36.38
CA LYS A 405 13.29 -6.50 -35.07
C LYS A 405 13.65 -5.03 -35.18
N VAL A 406 13.21 -4.25 -34.19
CA VAL A 406 13.64 -2.86 -34.00
C VAL A 406 14.65 -2.80 -32.86
N ALA A 407 15.65 -1.92 -32.97
CA ALA A 407 16.71 -1.82 -31.99
C ALA A 407 16.14 -1.51 -30.59
N TYR A 408 16.34 -2.43 -29.65
CA TYR A 408 15.92 -2.22 -28.27
C TYR A 408 17.04 -1.53 -27.49
N MET A 409 16.72 -0.36 -26.92
CA MET A 409 17.63 0.47 -26.16
C MET A 409 17.15 0.57 -24.69
N PRO A 410 17.67 -0.28 -23.78
CA PRO A 410 17.16 -0.40 -22.42
C PRO A 410 17.10 0.92 -21.64
N GLN A 411 18.04 1.84 -21.91
CA GLN A 411 18.20 3.10 -21.19
C GLN A 411 16.93 3.98 -21.20
N TYR A 412 16.08 3.85 -22.23
CA TYR A 412 14.82 4.60 -22.32
C TYR A 412 13.69 4.01 -21.45
N PHE A 413 13.86 2.80 -20.95
CA PHE A 413 12.84 2.03 -20.24
C PHE A 413 13.28 1.61 -18.82
N GLU A 414 14.47 2.01 -18.36
CA GLU A 414 15.01 1.63 -17.04
C GLU A 414 14.13 2.02 -15.86
N LYS A 415 13.33 3.07 -16.00
CA LYS A 415 12.39 3.55 -14.97
C LYS A 415 11.09 2.74 -14.91
N GLU A 416 10.81 1.93 -15.92
CA GLU A 416 9.62 1.08 -15.95
C GLU A 416 9.81 -0.14 -15.03
N HIS A 417 8.71 -0.66 -14.51
CA HIS A 417 8.74 -1.88 -13.70
C HIS A 417 9.35 -3.05 -14.51
N PRO A 418 10.15 -3.97 -13.92
CA PRO A 418 10.82 -5.04 -14.67
C PRO A 418 9.89 -5.89 -15.54
N VAL A 419 8.66 -6.14 -15.07
CA VAL A 419 7.62 -6.83 -15.84
C VAL A 419 7.23 -6.05 -17.10
N ALA A 420 7.09 -4.72 -17.01
CA ALA A 420 6.79 -3.87 -18.15
C ALA A 420 7.96 -3.81 -19.15
N GLN A 421 9.20 -3.77 -18.67
CA GLN A 421 10.39 -3.87 -19.52
C GLN A 421 10.39 -5.17 -20.34
N GLY A 422 9.90 -6.27 -19.76
CA GLY A 422 9.66 -7.53 -20.46
C GLY A 422 8.76 -7.36 -21.67
N TYR A 423 7.54 -6.82 -21.48
CA TYR A 423 6.58 -6.60 -22.57
C TYR A 423 7.14 -5.74 -23.71
N ILE A 424 7.85 -4.67 -23.34
CA ILE A 424 8.48 -3.75 -24.30
C ILE A 424 9.56 -4.49 -25.08
N LYS A 425 10.41 -5.25 -24.39
CA LYS A 425 11.46 -6.04 -25.03
C LYS A 425 10.86 -7.07 -26.00
N THR A 426 9.81 -7.78 -25.61
CA THR A 426 9.08 -8.72 -26.48
C THR A 426 8.56 -8.04 -27.74
N ASP A 427 8.00 -6.83 -27.62
CA ASP A 427 7.48 -6.04 -28.73
C ASP A 427 8.58 -5.59 -29.70
N PHE A 428 9.77 -5.24 -29.20
CA PHE A 428 10.90 -4.83 -30.04
C PHE A 428 11.63 -6.02 -30.70
N GLN A 429 11.79 -7.10 -29.93
CA GLN A 429 12.57 -8.27 -30.33
C GLN A 429 11.75 -9.34 -31.05
N LYS A 430 10.43 -9.18 -31.11
CA LYS A 430 9.48 -10.05 -31.84
C LYS A 430 9.44 -11.48 -31.31
N THR A 431 9.52 -11.62 -29.98
CA THR A 431 9.61 -12.93 -29.29
C THR A 431 8.25 -13.43 -28.77
N PHE A 432 7.14 -12.74 -29.03
CA PHE A 432 5.82 -13.09 -28.50
C PHE A 432 5.43 -14.55 -28.73
N PHE A 433 5.55 -15.05 -29.97
CA PHE A 433 5.15 -16.42 -30.31
C PHE A 433 6.05 -17.48 -29.62
N GLU A 434 7.35 -17.20 -29.52
CA GLU A 434 8.32 -18.08 -28.85
C GLU A 434 8.03 -18.17 -27.34
N GLU A 435 7.75 -17.03 -26.72
CA GLU A 435 7.40 -16.93 -25.31
C GLU A 435 6.05 -17.58 -25.02
N LEU A 436 5.04 -17.36 -25.87
CA LEU A 436 3.73 -17.99 -25.76
C LEU A 436 3.84 -19.52 -25.87
N CYS A 437 4.61 -20.03 -26.84
CA CYS A 437 4.88 -21.45 -27.01
C CYS A 437 5.58 -22.04 -25.77
N THR A 438 6.60 -21.34 -25.25
CA THR A 438 7.33 -21.74 -24.04
C THR A 438 6.41 -21.78 -22.82
N ALA A 439 5.49 -20.84 -22.72
CA ALA A 439 4.55 -20.73 -21.61
C ALA A 439 3.50 -21.84 -21.59
N LYS A 440 3.31 -22.61 -22.69
CA LYS A 440 2.35 -23.72 -22.81
C LYS A 440 0.98 -23.41 -22.17
N PRO A 441 0.30 -22.34 -22.57
CA PRO A 441 -1.04 -22.05 -22.08
C PRO A 441 -2.04 -23.10 -22.60
N GLU A 442 -3.09 -23.33 -21.82
CA GLU A 442 -4.26 -24.09 -22.25
C GLU A 442 -5.25 -23.20 -22.99
N VAL A 443 -5.29 -21.90 -22.67
CA VAL A 443 -6.20 -20.92 -23.25
C VAL A 443 -5.50 -19.57 -23.41
N LEU A 444 -5.81 -18.85 -24.48
CA LEU A 444 -5.34 -17.49 -24.73
C LEU A 444 -6.51 -16.51 -24.76
N VAL A 445 -6.43 -15.45 -23.96
CA VAL A 445 -7.37 -14.33 -23.99
C VAL A 445 -6.75 -13.16 -24.76
N ILE A 446 -7.50 -12.58 -25.70
CA ILE A 446 -7.04 -11.50 -26.58
C ILE A 446 -7.97 -10.29 -26.47
N ASP A 447 -7.40 -9.10 -26.24
CA ASP A 447 -8.02 -7.83 -26.60
C ASP A 447 -7.09 -7.02 -27.52
N ILE A 448 -7.66 -6.06 -28.27
CA ILE A 448 -6.96 -5.26 -29.28
C ILE A 448 -6.97 -3.75 -28.95
N TYR A 449 -6.95 -3.42 -27.65
CA TYR A 449 -7.04 -2.05 -27.16
C TYR A 449 -6.02 -1.09 -27.79
N ILE A 450 -4.77 -1.53 -27.97
CA ILE A 450 -3.74 -0.68 -28.57
C ILE A 450 -4.04 -0.38 -30.03
N ASP A 451 -4.51 -1.37 -30.80
CA ASP A 451 -4.87 -1.15 -32.19
C ASP A 451 -6.05 -0.18 -32.36
N ILE A 452 -6.96 -0.16 -31.37
CA ILE A 452 -8.13 0.75 -31.32
C ILE A 452 -7.72 2.18 -30.95
N GLN A 453 -6.93 2.35 -29.89
CA GLN A 453 -6.70 3.67 -29.29
C GLN A 453 -5.43 4.36 -29.77
N MET A 454 -4.35 3.62 -30.02
CA MET A 454 -3.01 4.22 -30.15
C MET A 454 -2.32 3.88 -31.47
N GLY A 455 -2.40 2.63 -31.95
CA GLY A 455 -1.76 2.18 -33.17
C GLY A 455 -0.29 1.81 -33.00
N VAL A 456 0.53 2.12 -34.00
CA VAL A 456 1.93 1.67 -34.10
C VAL A 456 2.86 2.75 -34.63
N PHE A 457 4.14 2.63 -34.30
CA PHE A 457 5.22 3.31 -35.02
C PHE A 457 5.77 2.40 -36.10
N GLU A 458 5.75 2.88 -37.34
CA GLU A 458 6.37 2.23 -38.50
C GLU A 458 7.79 2.78 -38.70
N PHE A 459 8.77 1.89 -38.69
CA PHE A 459 10.16 2.12 -39.01
C PHE A 459 10.47 1.48 -40.38
N PRO A 460 11.56 1.89 -41.08
CA PRO A 460 11.98 1.22 -42.31
C PRO A 460 12.26 -0.27 -42.08
N ASN A 461 12.75 -0.62 -40.89
CA ASN A 461 13.16 -1.96 -40.50
C ASN A 461 12.17 -2.70 -39.59
N GLY A 462 10.94 -2.20 -39.39
CA GLY A 462 9.94 -2.92 -38.58
C GLY A 462 8.81 -2.04 -38.08
N VAL A 463 7.94 -2.62 -37.26
CA VAL A 463 6.80 -1.93 -36.65
C VAL A 463 6.83 -2.19 -35.16
N ILE A 464 6.62 -1.18 -34.30
CA ILE A 464 6.46 -1.38 -32.85
C ILE A 464 5.15 -0.77 -32.37
N SER A 465 4.63 -1.27 -31.26
CA SER A 465 3.41 -0.75 -30.65
C SER A 465 3.62 0.70 -30.19
N TYR A 466 2.67 1.59 -30.50
CA TYR A 466 2.61 2.87 -29.81
C TYR A 466 1.78 2.69 -28.55
N ASN A 467 2.42 2.54 -27.39
CA ASN A 467 1.70 2.43 -26.13
C ASN A 467 2.17 3.48 -25.11
N THR A 468 1.58 3.43 -23.91
CA THR A 468 1.89 4.34 -22.79
C THR A 468 3.37 4.39 -22.40
N TYR A 469 4.13 3.31 -22.62
CA TYR A 469 5.56 3.26 -22.34
C TYR A 469 6.33 4.07 -23.36
N GLN A 470 6.08 3.88 -24.67
CA GLN A 470 6.69 4.70 -25.73
C GLN A 470 6.28 6.17 -25.64
N ALA A 471 5.03 6.46 -25.26
CA ALA A 471 4.53 7.84 -25.13
C ALA A 471 5.22 8.66 -24.02
N LYS A 472 5.84 8.00 -23.04
CA LYS A 472 6.43 8.65 -21.85
C LYS A 472 7.94 8.86 -21.93
N ASN A 473 8.59 8.41 -23.01
CA ASN A 473 10.05 8.47 -23.14
C ASN A 473 10.47 9.08 -24.48
N ASN A 474 11.76 9.38 -24.61
CA ASN A 474 12.32 10.06 -25.78
C ASN A 474 12.84 9.12 -26.87
N TYR A 475 12.62 7.80 -26.78
CA TYR A 475 13.15 6.83 -27.73
C TYR A 475 12.87 7.23 -29.18
N ILE A 476 11.61 7.57 -29.49
CA ILE A 476 11.20 7.97 -30.85
C ILE A 476 11.84 9.29 -31.31
N ALA A 477 12.13 10.20 -30.37
CA ALA A 477 12.73 11.50 -30.69
C ALA A 477 14.25 11.42 -30.90
N GLU A 478 14.91 10.37 -30.39
CA GLU A 478 16.37 10.23 -30.38
C GLU A 478 16.88 9.16 -31.35
N VAL A 479 15.99 8.36 -31.96
CA VAL A 479 16.37 7.42 -33.01
C VAL A 479 16.62 8.14 -34.34
N ASP A 480 17.77 7.85 -34.95
CA ASP A 480 18.13 8.35 -36.28
C ASP A 480 17.47 7.49 -37.37
N SER A 481 16.14 7.57 -37.46
CA SER A 481 15.33 6.81 -38.42
C SER A 481 14.05 7.56 -38.74
N GLU A 482 13.57 7.42 -39.97
CA GLU A 482 12.25 7.94 -40.35
C GLU A 482 11.17 7.10 -39.64
N VAL A 483 10.49 7.69 -38.66
CA VAL A 483 9.43 7.02 -37.90
C VAL A 483 8.08 7.63 -38.26
N LYS A 484 7.14 6.80 -38.71
CA LYS A 484 5.76 7.20 -38.98
C LYS A 484 4.82 6.66 -37.91
N LEU A 485 4.06 7.53 -37.26
CA LEU A 485 2.91 7.11 -36.45
C LEU A 485 1.76 6.70 -37.38
N SER A 486 1.32 5.44 -37.30
CA SER A 486 0.21 4.88 -38.08
C SER A 486 -0.91 4.46 -37.12
N THR A 487 -2.05 5.13 -37.23
CA THR A 487 -3.27 4.91 -36.45
C THR A 487 -4.47 4.80 -37.37
N ILE A 488 -5.61 4.34 -36.86
CA ILE A 488 -6.86 4.27 -37.62
C ILE A 488 -7.33 5.65 -38.12
N GLU A 489 -6.99 6.72 -37.40
CA GLU A 489 -7.40 8.09 -37.74
C GLU A 489 -6.51 8.74 -38.82
N ASN A 490 -5.22 8.38 -38.87
CA ASN A 490 -4.24 9.09 -39.69
C ASN A 490 -3.70 8.30 -40.88
N ASP A 491 -3.89 6.97 -40.91
CA ASP A 491 -3.42 6.11 -41.97
C ASP A 491 -4.62 5.50 -42.71
N PRO A 492 -4.94 5.95 -43.93
CA PRO A 492 -6.11 5.46 -44.67
C PRO A 492 -6.04 3.95 -44.97
N ASN A 493 -4.85 3.35 -44.91
CA ASN A 493 -4.64 1.92 -45.12
C ASN A 493 -4.57 1.13 -43.80
N TYR A 494 -4.82 1.77 -42.64
CA TYR A 494 -4.63 1.14 -41.33
C TYR A 494 -5.46 -0.14 -41.17
N ILE A 495 -6.74 -0.10 -41.53
CA ILE A 495 -7.66 -1.24 -41.41
C ILE A 495 -7.19 -2.43 -42.27
N GLU A 496 -6.75 -2.17 -43.51
CA GLU A 496 -6.22 -3.21 -44.39
C GLU A 496 -4.92 -3.82 -43.82
N LYS A 497 -4.00 -2.97 -43.35
CA LYS A 497 -2.75 -3.39 -42.71
C LYS A 497 -3.02 -4.21 -41.45
N PHE A 498 -4.00 -3.79 -40.63
CA PHE A 498 -4.44 -4.52 -39.45
C PHE A 498 -5.01 -5.90 -39.82
N LYS A 499 -5.93 -5.98 -40.80
CA LYS A 499 -6.51 -7.25 -41.25
C LYS A 499 -5.43 -8.22 -41.76
N LYS A 500 -4.45 -7.73 -42.54
CA LYS A 500 -3.31 -8.55 -43.00
C LYS A 500 -2.46 -9.06 -41.84
N ALA A 501 -2.12 -8.20 -40.89
CA ALA A 501 -1.37 -8.60 -39.70
C ALA A 501 -2.16 -9.61 -38.86
N LEU A 502 -3.46 -9.41 -38.69
CA LEU A 502 -4.32 -10.29 -37.90
C LEU A 502 -4.46 -11.68 -38.51
N ILE A 503 -4.52 -11.80 -39.84
CA ILE A 503 -4.51 -13.10 -40.53
C ILE A 503 -3.17 -13.83 -40.28
N TYR A 504 -2.04 -13.11 -40.38
CA TYR A 504 -0.74 -13.69 -40.07
C TYR A 504 -0.65 -14.11 -38.59
N PHE A 505 -1.11 -13.24 -37.68
CA PHE A 505 -1.19 -13.51 -36.26
C PHE A 505 -2.01 -14.77 -35.97
N LYS A 506 -3.21 -14.89 -36.57
CA LYS A 506 -4.05 -16.09 -36.49
C LYS A 506 -3.27 -17.33 -36.88
N ASN A 507 -2.63 -17.33 -38.05
CA ASN A 507 -1.88 -18.48 -38.53
C ASN A 507 -0.77 -18.88 -37.56
N LYS A 508 -0.05 -17.91 -36.98
CA LYS A 508 1.04 -18.18 -36.03
C LYS A 508 0.58 -18.61 -34.65
N VAL A 509 -0.51 -18.03 -34.14
CA VAL A 509 -1.03 -18.39 -32.83
C VAL A 509 -1.70 -19.76 -32.85
N THR A 510 -2.34 -20.15 -33.97
CA THR A 510 -2.99 -21.46 -34.12
C THR A 510 -2.03 -22.62 -34.33
N GLU A 511 -0.77 -22.35 -34.70
CA GLU A 511 0.33 -23.32 -34.61
C GLU A 511 0.64 -23.69 -33.13
N ILE A 512 0.26 -22.85 -32.16
CA ILE A 512 0.60 -23.00 -30.73
C ILE A 512 -0.62 -23.43 -29.91
N ILE A 513 -1.79 -22.82 -30.16
CA ILE A 513 -3.04 -23.02 -29.40
C ILE A 513 -4.19 -23.14 -30.40
N SER A 514 -5.00 -24.18 -30.30
CA SER A 514 -6.16 -24.35 -31.19
C SER A 514 -7.13 -23.17 -31.11
N GLU A 515 -7.73 -22.78 -32.24
CA GLU A 515 -8.57 -21.57 -32.34
C GLU A 515 -9.76 -21.60 -31.38
N ASP A 516 -10.33 -22.77 -31.15
CA ASP A 516 -11.41 -23.01 -30.17
C ASP A 516 -10.98 -22.79 -28.72
N LYS A 517 -9.68 -22.68 -28.42
CA LYS A 517 -9.12 -22.31 -27.10
C LYS A 517 -8.64 -20.86 -27.04
N ILE A 518 -9.01 -20.06 -28.03
CA ILE A 518 -8.80 -18.61 -28.04
C ILE A 518 -10.11 -17.95 -27.61
N ILE A 519 -9.99 -16.96 -26.72
CA ILE A 519 -11.11 -16.17 -26.21
C ILE A 519 -10.87 -14.71 -26.58
N LEU A 520 -11.76 -14.13 -27.37
CA LEU A 520 -11.75 -12.72 -27.72
C LEU A 520 -12.52 -11.95 -26.65
N HIS A 521 -11.86 -11.00 -26.00
CA HIS A 521 -12.53 -10.06 -25.12
C HIS A 521 -12.89 -8.80 -25.89
N LEU A 522 -14.20 -8.59 -26.08
CA LEU A 522 -14.71 -7.40 -26.75
C LEU A 522 -14.86 -6.26 -25.73
N ILE A 523 -14.28 -5.12 -26.06
CA ILE A 523 -14.14 -3.96 -25.20
C ILE A 523 -14.81 -2.74 -25.83
N ASP A 524 -15.32 -1.87 -24.98
CA ASP A 524 -15.73 -0.51 -25.28
C ASP A 524 -15.21 0.43 -24.17
N MET A 525 -15.26 1.71 -24.42
CA MET A 525 -15.02 2.76 -23.43
C MET A 525 -16.35 3.15 -22.78
N ASN A 526 -16.36 3.30 -21.45
CA ASN A 526 -17.51 3.82 -20.72
C ASN A 526 -17.53 5.36 -20.74
N TYR A 527 -18.73 5.92 -20.88
CA TYR A 527 -18.96 7.38 -20.92
C TYR A 527 -19.01 8.01 -19.52
N GLU A 528 -19.36 7.21 -18.52
CA GLU A 528 -19.76 7.66 -17.21
C GLU A 528 -19.09 6.85 -16.11
N TYR A 529 -18.95 7.44 -14.93
CA TYR A 529 -18.45 6.80 -13.73
C TYR A 529 -19.30 7.14 -12.51
N LEU A 530 -19.40 6.17 -11.61
CA LEU A 530 -20.04 6.33 -10.31
C LEU A 530 -19.05 6.94 -9.31
N THR A 531 -19.43 8.05 -8.70
CA THR A 531 -18.65 8.73 -7.67
C THR A 531 -18.75 8.03 -6.32
N ASN A 532 -17.91 8.42 -5.36
CA ASN A 532 -17.92 7.84 -4.01
C ASN A 532 -19.18 8.21 -3.20
N ASP A 533 -19.80 9.35 -3.51
CA ASP A 533 -21.10 9.78 -2.97
C ASP A 533 -22.31 9.17 -3.70
N GLY A 534 -22.09 8.30 -4.69
CA GLY A 534 -23.14 7.53 -5.37
C GLY A 534 -23.78 8.24 -6.58
N ASN A 535 -23.21 9.35 -7.04
CA ASN A 535 -23.69 10.08 -8.22
C ASN A 535 -23.03 9.58 -9.50
N ILE A 536 -23.72 9.71 -10.64
CA ILE A 536 -23.16 9.41 -11.96
C ILE A 536 -22.58 10.70 -12.57
N LYS A 537 -21.34 10.64 -13.05
CA LYS A 537 -20.67 11.74 -13.74
C LYS A 537 -20.06 11.26 -15.06
N LYS A 538 -19.96 12.17 -16.04
CA LYS A 538 -19.21 11.93 -17.28
C LYS A 538 -17.71 12.07 -17.05
N HIS A 539 -16.91 11.32 -17.81
CA HIS A 539 -15.46 11.50 -17.81
C HIS A 539 -15.06 12.89 -18.30
N ASN A 540 -13.88 13.38 -17.87
CA ASN A 540 -13.33 14.66 -18.33
C ASN A 540 -12.93 14.65 -19.81
N GLN A 541 -12.71 13.45 -20.37
CA GLN A 541 -12.45 13.27 -21.79
C GLN A 541 -13.72 13.61 -22.59
N THR A 542 -13.57 14.29 -23.73
CA THR A 542 -14.73 14.74 -24.52
C THR A 542 -15.53 13.54 -25.01
N GLU A 543 -16.86 13.65 -24.93
CA GLU A 543 -17.80 12.61 -25.39
C GLU A 543 -17.53 12.23 -26.85
N GLY A 544 -17.20 13.20 -27.71
CA GLY A 544 -16.80 12.95 -29.10
C GLY A 544 -15.59 12.01 -29.22
N SER A 545 -14.57 12.17 -28.37
CA SER A 545 -13.39 11.29 -28.43
C SER A 545 -13.67 9.87 -27.92
N ILE A 546 -14.55 9.71 -26.92
CA ILE A 546 -14.99 8.38 -26.45
C ILE A 546 -15.81 7.68 -27.54
N THR A 547 -16.71 8.42 -28.18
CA THR A 547 -17.51 7.90 -29.31
C THR A 547 -16.64 7.48 -30.50
N THR A 548 -15.62 8.26 -30.86
CA THR A 548 -14.66 7.86 -31.89
C THR A 548 -13.93 6.57 -31.51
N LEU A 549 -13.49 6.43 -30.26
CA LEU A 549 -12.84 5.20 -29.80
C LEU A 549 -13.79 3.99 -29.88
N ASN A 550 -15.06 4.14 -29.50
CA ASN A 550 -16.05 3.06 -29.59
C ASN A 550 -16.39 2.70 -31.05
N TYR A 551 -16.40 3.69 -31.95
CA TYR A 551 -16.55 3.43 -33.39
C TYR A 551 -15.36 2.64 -33.97
N ASN A 552 -14.14 3.00 -33.56
CA ASN A 552 -12.92 2.29 -33.93
C ASN A 552 -12.91 0.87 -33.35
N ALA A 553 -13.37 0.73 -32.10
CA ALA A 553 -13.53 -0.55 -31.43
C ALA A 553 -14.49 -1.45 -32.20
N LEU A 554 -15.68 -0.95 -32.58
CA LEU A 554 -16.63 -1.70 -33.39
C LEU A 554 -16.01 -2.18 -34.71
N SER A 555 -15.30 -1.30 -35.41
CA SER A 555 -14.70 -1.58 -36.72
C SER A 555 -13.63 -2.67 -36.66
N LEU A 556 -12.65 -2.53 -35.75
CA LEU A 556 -11.54 -3.48 -35.66
C LEU A 556 -11.94 -4.80 -34.99
N GLN A 557 -12.84 -4.76 -34.01
CA GLN A 557 -13.31 -5.97 -33.34
C GLN A 557 -14.19 -6.82 -34.24
N SER A 558 -14.97 -6.21 -35.15
CA SER A 558 -15.72 -6.97 -36.17
C SER A 558 -14.77 -7.78 -37.06
N ILE A 559 -13.64 -7.19 -37.46
CA ILE A 559 -12.60 -7.89 -38.22
C ILE A 559 -11.93 -8.99 -37.38
N LEU A 560 -11.71 -8.74 -36.08
CA LEU A 560 -11.18 -9.74 -35.15
C LEU A 560 -12.07 -10.97 -35.07
N VAL A 561 -13.38 -10.77 -34.88
CA VAL A 561 -14.37 -11.85 -34.83
C VAL A 561 -14.48 -12.57 -36.17
N GLU A 562 -14.46 -11.84 -37.29
CA GLU A 562 -14.47 -12.43 -38.64
C GLU A 562 -13.26 -13.35 -38.86
N VAL A 563 -12.06 -12.89 -38.48
CA VAL A 563 -10.82 -13.66 -38.66
C VAL A 563 -10.77 -14.86 -37.71
N PHE A 564 -11.16 -14.69 -36.44
CA PHE A 564 -11.18 -15.75 -35.42
C PHE A 564 -12.58 -16.37 -35.26
N SER A 565 -13.17 -16.82 -36.36
CA SER A 565 -14.56 -17.30 -36.40
C SER A 565 -14.86 -18.54 -35.54
N ASN A 566 -13.85 -19.32 -35.15
CA ASN A 566 -14.03 -20.50 -34.26
C ASN A 566 -13.65 -20.21 -32.80
N SER A 567 -13.30 -18.97 -32.46
CA SER A 567 -12.97 -18.58 -31.09
C SER A 567 -14.21 -18.31 -30.24
N TYR A 568 -14.04 -18.33 -28.93
CA TYR A 568 -15.09 -17.91 -28.01
C TYR A 568 -15.06 -16.40 -27.81
N ILE A 569 -16.23 -15.82 -27.61
CA ILE A 569 -16.38 -14.38 -27.37
C ILE A 569 -16.75 -14.17 -25.90
N LEU A 570 -15.97 -13.32 -25.24
CA LEU A 570 -16.28 -12.73 -23.96
C LEU A 570 -16.73 -11.29 -24.21
N ASP A 571 -18.04 -11.05 -24.13
CA ASP A 571 -18.66 -9.74 -24.38
C ASP A 571 -19.47 -9.32 -23.16
N SER A 572 -19.11 -8.16 -22.60
CA SER A 572 -19.81 -7.54 -21.47
C SER A 572 -20.22 -6.10 -21.77
N ARG A 573 -20.27 -5.70 -23.05
CA ARG A 573 -20.58 -4.31 -23.44
C ARG A 573 -22.02 -3.91 -23.07
N ASP A 574 -22.95 -4.87 -23.12
CA ASP A 574 -24.36 -4.67 -22.75
C ASP A 574 -24.66 -4.83 -21.25
N SER A 575 -23.63 -4.93 -20.39
CA SER A 575 -23.84 -5.22 -18.96
C SER A 575 -24.38 -4.04 -18.15
N GLY A 576 -24.41 -2.83 -18.74
CA GLY A 576 -24.79 -1.59 -18.05
C GLY A 576 -23.78 -1.13 -16.98
N PHE A 577 -22.58 -1.71 -16.94
CA PHE A 577 -21.55 -1.30 -15.98
C PHE A 577 -20.87 0.00 -16.45
N CYS A 578 -20.52 0.85 -15.49
CA CYS A 578 -19.85 2.12 -15.73
C CYS A 578 -18.49 2.18 -15.00
N GLY A 579 -17.77 3.29 -15.12
CA GLY A 579 -16.57 3.55 -14.36
C GLY A 579 -16.84 3.75 -12.86
N LYS A 580 -15.79 3.88 -12.06
CA LYS A 580 -15.90 4.17 -10.63
C LYS A 580 -14.76 5.08 -10.19
N GLU A 581 -15.06 6.07 -9.35
CA GLU A 581 -14.09 7.08 -8.92
C GLU A 581 -12.93 6.52 -8.10
N ASP A 582 -13.18 5.50 -7.27
CA ASP A 582 -12.16 4.83 -6.45
C ASP A 582 -11.44 3.68 -7.16
N MET A 583 -11.57 3.56 -8.48
CA MET A 583 -10.94 2.50 -9.25
C MET A 583 -9.41 2.51 -9.06
N PRO A 584 -8.78 1.40 -8.60
CA PRO A 584 -7.36 1.39 -8.19
C PRO A 584 -6.32 1.71 -9.27
N LEU A 585 -6.68 1.54 -10.54
CA LEU A 585 -5.85 1.84 -11.72
C LEU A 585 -6.14 3.24 -12.31
N GLY A 586 -7.04 4.01 -11.69
CA GLY A 586 -7.40 5.36 -12.08
C GLY A 586 -8.78 5.46 -12.73
N ASN A 587 -9.42 6.61 -12.58
CA ASN A 587 -10.73 6.89 -13.16
C ASN A 587 -10.59 7.35 -14.63
N THR A 588 -10.71 6.41 -15.55
CA THR A 588 -10.60 6.66 -17.00
C THR A 588 -11.68 5.86 -17.77
N PRO A 589 -12.01 6.25 -19.02
CA PRO A 589 -13.05 5.58 -19.82
C PRO A 589 -12.83 4.08 -20.09
N HIS A 590 -11.62 3.54 -19.88
CA HIS A 590 -11.31 2.12 -20.06
C HIS A 590 -11.32 1.32 -18.75
N HIS A 591 -11.67 1.95 -17.62
CA HIS A 591 -11.75 1.30 -16.33
C HIS A 591 -13.18 1.29 -15.81
N TYR A 592 -13.63 0.12 -15.38
CA TYR A 592 -14.98 -0.13 -14.88
C TYR A 592 -15.02 -0.32 -13.37
N GLN A 593 -16.23 -0.33 -12.82
CA GLN A 593 -16.52 -0.73 -11.43
C GLN A 593 -16.15 -2.19 -11.12
N SER A 594 -16.06 -2.52 -9.82
CA SER A 594 -15.66 -3.85 -9.33
C SER A 594 -16.48 -5.02 -9.90
N GLU A 595 -17.80 -4.82 -10.01
CA GLU A 595 -18.75 -5.84 -10.45
C GLU A 595 -18.50 -6.29 -11.89
N TYR A 596 -18.01 -5.40 -12.75
CA TYR A 596 -17.65 -5.71 -14.13
C TYR A 596 -16.56 -6.78 -14.20
N TYR A 597 -15.46 -6.64 -13.45
CA TYR A 597 -14.36 -7.60 -13.49
C TYR A 597 -14.70 -8.94 -12.81
N LYS A 598 -15.61 -8.92 -11.83
CA LYS A 598 -16.14 -10.15 -11.20
C LYS A 598 -17.03 -10.92 -12.14
N LYS A 599 -17.94 -10.21 -12.84
CA LYS A 599 -18.78 -10.80 -13.89
C LYS A 599 -17.92 -11.37 -15.01
N MET A 600 -16.94 -10.60 -15.49
CA MET A 600 -16.02 -11.02 -16.56
C MET A 600 -15.29 -12.32 -16.22
N LEU A 601 -14.77 -12.46 -14.98
CA LEU A 601 -14.12 -13.71 -14.56
C LEU A 601 -15.11 -14.88 -14.48
N GLY A 602 -16.34 -14.62 -14.04
CA GLY A 602 -17.42 -15.61 -14.03
C GLY A 602 -17.80 -16.09 -15.43
N ASP A 603 -17.98 -15.17 -16.37
CA ASP A 603 -18.29 -15.48 -17.77
C ASP A 603 -17.13 -16.21 -18.45
N PHE A 604 -15.89 -15.79 -18.18
CA PHE A 604 -14.69 -16.51 -18.60
C PHE A 604 -14.69 -17.95 -18.09
N ALA A 605 -15.00 -18.17 -16.80
CA ALA A 605 -15.11 -19.52 -16.24
C ALA A 605 -16.21 -20.35 -16.93
N GLN A 606 -17.35 -19.76 -17.28
CA GLN A 606 -18.41 -20.45 -18.02
C GLN A 606 -17.98 -20.84 -19.44
N VAL A 607 -17.24 -19.98 -20.14
CA VAL A 607 -16.65 -20.30 -21.45
C VAL A 607 -15.74 -21.53 -21.32
N LEU A 608 -14.90 -21.58 -20.30
CA LEU A 608 -13.99 -22.70 -20.08
C LEU A 608 -14.70 -24.03 -19.78
N LEU A 609 -15.89 -24.00 -19.17
CA LEU A 609 -16.69 -25.22 -18.98
C LEU A 609 -17.20 -25.77 -20.31
N LYS A 610 -17.47 -24.91 -21.30
CA LYS A 610 -17.85 -25.34 -22.66
C LYS A 610 -16.69 -25.96 -23.42
N LEU A 611 -15.44 -25.56 -23.14
CA LEU A 611 -14.22 -26.13 -23.76
C LEU A 611 -13.88 -27.55 -23.31
N LYS A 612 -14.43 -28.01 -22.18
CA LYS A 612 -14.13 -29.34 -21.61
C LYS A 612 -15.06 -30.45 -22.09
N ASN A 613 -16.18 -30.08 -22.71
CA ASN A 613 -17.15 -30.98 -23.34
C ASN A 613 -16.91 -30.97 -24.86
#